data_AF-A0A1C3KK54-F1
#
_entry.id   AF-A0A1C3KK54-F1
#
_cell.length_a   1.000
_cell.length_b   1.000
_cell.length_c   1.000
_cell.angle_alpha   90.00
_cell.angle_beta   90.00
_cell.angle_gamma   90.00
#
_symmetry.space_group_name_H-M   'P 1'
#
loop_
_entity.id
_entity.type
_entity.pdbx_description
1 polymer ?
#
loop_
_entity_poly.entity_id
_entity_poly.type
_entity_poly.pdbx_seq_one_letter_code
_entity_poly.pdbx_strand_id
1 'polypeptide(L)'
;MSFKKKTIYNVANLFDVYKNQLDEDLEDGVFFGIDECTDFSSPYLDNGVSDNICQRSIKYFSHLKEQVNSDYIDQGCRYFCYWLHNKILKSQKSVDNTLNLYKQLLQKYRDYEETYVFQEYIEHFSNDMLANLIKLIELYEVVPKILPPIKRYNLAPIVSIPFVLTLVVSFVFFILYKFTTVGLRIRSILKTKKSIYNDIDQETNELMYISGKYNVNSKNNEYSLSYQSV
;
A
#
# COMPACT_ATOMS: atom_id res chain seq x y z
N MET A 1 -28.49 -6.51 21.88
CA MET A 1 -27.51 -6.07 20.85
C MET A 1 -26.12 -6.31 21.43
N SER A 2 -25.30 -7.16 20.80
CA SER A 2 -24.03 -7.63 21.38
C SER A 2 -22.95 -6.55 21.22
N PHE A 3 -22.53 -5.94 22.34
CA PHE A 3 -21.32 -5.13 22.39
C PHE A 3 -20.11 -6.04 22.22
N LYS A 4 -19.79 -6.35 20.96
CA LYS A 4 -18.44 -6.83 20.61
C LYS A 4 -17.48 -5.82 21.25
N LYS A 5 -16.54 -6.33 22.05
CA LYS A 5 -15.42 -5.58 22.64
C LYS A 5 -14.58 -5.01 21.49
N LYS A 6 -15.06 -3.92 20.87
CA LYS A 6 -14.41 -3.26 19.75
C LYS A 6 -13.21 -2.55 20.31
N THR A 7 -12.08 -2.92 19.74
CA THR A 7 -10.76 -2.54 20.21
C THR A 7 -10.62 -1.02 20.11
N ILE A 8 -10.35 -0.38 21.26
CA ILE A 8 -9.99 1.03 21.43
C ILE A 8 -8.90 1.48 20.41
N TYR A 9 -8.13 0.53 19.91
CA TYR A 9 -7.04 0.67 18.95
C TYR A 9 -7.43 1.21 17.55
N ASN A 10 -8.71 1.27 17.17
CA ASN A 10 -9.08 1.76 15.84
C ASN A 10 -9.07 3.28 15.69
N VAL A 11 -9.20 4.05 16.77
CA VAL A 11 -9.20 5.53 16.70
C VAL A 11 -7.91 6.06 16.06
N ALA A 12 -6.76 5.44 16.34
CA ALA A 12 -5.48 5.82 15.72
C ALA A 12 -5.46 5.69 14.19
N ASN A 13 -6.25 4.79 13.61
CA ASN A 13 -6.26 4.58 12.16
C ASN A 13 -6.96 5.72 11.39
N LEU A 14 -7.85 6.44 12.06
CA LEU A 14 -8.61 7.57 11.50
C LEU A 14 -8.29 8.87 12.24
N PHE A 15 -7.18 8.90 12.99
CA PHE A 15 -6.78 10.03 13.82
C PHE A 15 -6.71 11.32 13.01
N ASP A 16 -6.00 11.30 11.87
CA ASP A 16 -5.85 12.47 11.01
C ASP A 16 -7.20 12.91 10.42
N VAL A 17 -8.12 11.98 10.17
CA VAL A 17 -9.46 12.31 9.64
C VAL A 17 -10.25 13.09 10.69
N TYR A 18 -10.39 12.56 11.90
CA TYR A 18 -11.11 13.25 12.97
C TYR A 18 -10.43 14.56 13.36
N LYS A 19 -9.10 14.56 13.38
CA LYS A 19 -8.31 15.76 13.64
C LYS A 19 -8.61 16.84 12.62
N ASN A 20 -8.51 16.53 11.33
CA ASN A 20 -8.70 17.52 10.27
C ASN A 20 -10.14 18.05 10.25
N GLN A 21 -11.15 17.20 10.50
CA GLN A 21 -12.55 17.63 10.61
C GLN A 21 -12.80 18.55 11.80
N LEU A 22 -12.05 18.39 12.90
CA LEU A 22 -12.21 19.18 14.11
C LEU A 22 -11.33 20.43 14.12
N ASP A 23 -10.14 20.36 13.51
CA ASP A 23 -9.17 21.45 13.43
C ASP A 23 -9.38 22.32 12.18
N GLU A 24 -10.24 21.93 11.23
CA GLU A 24 -10.57 22.75 10.05
C GLU A 24 -10.87 24.19 10.49
N ASP A 25 -10.08 25.12 9.97
CA ASP A 25 -10.18 26.53 10.34
C ASP A 25 -11.57 27.02 9.99
N LEU A 26 -12.13 27.83 10.89
CA LEU A 26 -13.35 28.56 10.62
C LEU A 26 -13.05 29.69 9.62
N GLU A 27 -12.50 29.40 8.44
CA GLU A 27 -12.24 30.42 7.42
C GLU A 27 -13.53 30.79 6.67
N ASP A 28 -13.92 32.06 6.84
CA ASP A 28 -14.34 33.02 5.82
C ASP A 28 -15.44 32.67 4.81
N GLY A 29 -16.23 31.63 5.06
CA GLY A 29 -17.62 31.63 4.61
C GLY A 29 -18.44 32.50 5.55
N VAL A 30 -19.31 33.38 5.04
CA VAL A 30 -20.29 34.12 5.85
C VAL A 30 -21.13 33.11 6.64
N PHE A 31 -20.64 32.74 7.82
CA PHE A 31 -21.27 31.79 8.70
C PHE A 31 -22.05 32.64 9.68
N PHE A 32 -23.36 32.71 9.47
CA PHE A 32 -24.27 33.04 10.56
C PHE A 32 -23.86 32.12 11.72
N GLY A 33 -23.46 32.70 12.86
CA GLY A 33 -23.09 31.90 14.03
C GLY A 33 -24.18 30.88 14.32
N ILE A 34 -23.82 29.71 14.84
CA ILE A 34 -24.85 28.78 15.31
C ILE A 34 -25.48 29.43 16.55
N ASP A 35 -26.72 29.91 16.39
CA ASP A 35 -27.41 30.73 17.38
C ASP A 35 -27.50 30.01 18.73
N GLU A 36 -27.60 28.68 18.73
CA GLU A 36 -27.63 27.83 19.92
C GLU A 36 -26.34 27.92 20.75
N CYS A 37 -25.23 28.31 20.13
CA CYS A 37 -23.94 28.53 20.80
C CYS A 37 -23.75 29.96 21.30
N THR A 38 -24.66 30.88 21.01
CA THR A 38 -24.57 32.26 21.50
C THR A 38 -24.59 32.29 23.01
N ASP A 39 -23.66 33.03 23.61
CA ASP A 39 -23.48 33.15 25.06
C ASP A 39 -23.26 31.79 25.76
N PHE A 40 -22.72 30.80 25.04
CA PHE A 40 -22.42 29.52 25.64
C PHE A 40 -21.34 29.73 26.70
N SER A 41 -21.64 29.32 27.92
CA SER A 41 -20.71 29.40 29.03
C SER A 41 -20.59 28.04 29.69
N SER A 42 -19.36 27.69 30.02
CA SER A 42 -19.05 26.48 30.76
C SER A 42 -18.05 26.82 31.86
N PRO A 43 -18.22 26.32 33.10
CA PRO A 43 -17.26 26.54 34.17
C PRO A 43 -15.88 25.93 33.88
N TYR A 44 -15.79 25.08 32.85
CA TYR A 44 -14.57 24.40 32.43
C TYR A 44 -13.84 25.13 31.28
N LEU A 45 -14.43 26.19 30.74
CA LEU A 45 -13.89 26.94 29.59
C LEU A 45 -13.64 28.40 29.96
N ASP A 46 -12.65 29.01 29.28
CA ASP A 46 -12.47 30.45 29.31
C ASP A 46 -13.58 31.11 28.48
N ASN A 47 -14.30 32.08 29.07
CA ASN A 47 -15.46 32.73 28.43
C ASN A 47 -15.18 33.25 27.00
N GLY A 48 -13.95 33.69 26.72
CA GLY A 48 -13.60 34.25 25.40
C GLY A 48 -13.51 33.23 24.26
N VAL A 49 -13.56 31.92 24.53
CA VAL A 49 -13.47 30.87 23.51
C VAL A 49 -14.63 29.89 23.53
N SER A 50 -15.55 30.00 24.49
CA SER A 50 -16.64 29.04 24.71
C SER A 50 -17.53 28.89 23.47
N ASP A 51 -18.02 30.00 22.90
CA ASP A 51 -18.90 29.98 21.72
C ASP A 51 -18.22 29.28 20.54
N ASN A 52 -16.95 29.58 20.27
CA ASN A 52 -16.18 28.95 19.20
C ASN A 52 -16.03 27.44 19.42
N ILE A 53 -15.77 27.01 20.66
CA ILE A 53 -15.69 25.59 21.01
C ILE A 53 -17.05 24.92 20.79
N CYS A 54 -18.15 25.56 21.18
CA CYS A 54 -19.50 25.07 20.93
C CYS A 54 -19.78 24.91 19.44
N GLN A 55 -19.52 25.95 18.63
CA GLN A 55 -19.74 25.91 17.18
C GLN A 55 -18.91 24.83 16.50
N ARG A 56 -17.63 24.71 16.85
CA ARG A 56 -16.73 23.66 16.34
C ARG A 56 -17.22 22.27 16.74
N SER A 57 -17.75 22.11 17.95
CA SER A 57 -18.33 20.85 18.41
C SER A 57 -19.55 20.46 17.59
N ILE A 58 -20.48 21.40 17.35
CA ILE A 58 -21.68 21.14 16.55
C ILE A 58 -21.32 20.71 15.13
N LYS A 59 -20.42 21.46 14.46
CA LYS A 59 -19.95 21.11 13.11
C LYS A 59 -19.36 19.71 13.05
N TYR A 60 -18.50 19.39 14.00
CA TYR A 60 -17.89 18.07 14.08
C TYR A 60 -18.93 16.95 14.27
N PHE A 61 -19.90 17.14 15.17
CA PHE A 61 -20.98 16.17 15.35
C PHE A 61 -21.87 16.03 14.13
N SER A 62 -22.13 17.11 13.38
CA SER A 62 -22.83 17.05 12.10
C SER A 62 -22.07 16.17 11.10
N HIS A 63 -20.74 16.34 10.98
CA HIS A 63 -19.92 15.48 10.12
C HIS A 63 -19.93 14.00 10.56
N LEU A 64 -19.91 13.74 11.88
CA LEU A 64 -20.04 12.37 12.38
C LEU A 64 -21.40 11.77 12.02
N LYS A 65 -22.49 12.53 12.19
CA LYS A 65 -23.87 12.11 11.91
C LYS A 65 -24.07 11.74 10.44
N GLU A 66 -23.40 12.40 9.51
CA GLU A 66 -23.47 12.08 8.07
C GLU A 66 -23.01 10.64 7.74
N GLN A 67 -22.24 10.01 8.63
CA GLN A 67 -21.75 8.66 8.44
C GLN A 67 -22.74 7.61 8.96
N VAL A 68 -22.98 6.56 8.16
CA VAL A 68 -23.87 5.44 8.54
C VAL A 68 -23.19 4.44 9.48
N ASN A 69 -21.85 4.45 9.54
CA ASN A 69 -21.08 3.47 10.28
C ASN A 69 -20.98 3.82 11.77
N SER A 70 -21.66 3.06 12.63
CA SER A 70 -21.60 3.26 14.09
C SER A 70 -20.20 3.13 14.69
N ASP A 71 -19.27 2.41 14.04
CA ASP A 71 -17.87 2.34 14.50
C ASP A 71 -17.09 3.61 14.23
N TYR A 72 -17.39 4.24 13.10
CA TYR A 72 -16.83 5.54 12.78
C TYR A 72 -17.32 6.57 13.79
N ILE A 73 -18.62 6.55 14.07
CA ILE A 73 -19.24 7.46 15.04
C ILE A 73 -18.68 7.25 16.46
N ASP A 74 -18.60 6.00 16.94
CA ASP A 74 -18.01 5.66 18.24
C ASP A 74 -16.56 6.15 18.36
N GLN A 75 -15.75 5.91 17.32
CA GLN A 75 -14.36 6.35 17.31
C GLN A 75 -14.23 7.88 17.25
N GLY A 76 -15.09 8.55 16.48
CA GLY A 76 -15.16 10.00 16.43
C GLY A 76 -15.54 10.61 17.78
N CYS A 77 -16.49 10.01 18.50
CA CYS A 77 -16.87 10.42 19.86
C CYS A 77 -15.70 10.25 20.85
N ARG A 78 -14.96 9.14 20.76
CA ARG A 78 -13.76 8.90 21.56
C ARG A 78 -12.68 9.96 21.28
N TYR A 79 -12.41 10.21 20.00
CA TYR A 79 -11.45 11.23 19.58
C TYR A 79 -11.82 12.61 20.14
N PHE A 80 -13.09 12.99 20.05
CA PHE A 80 -13.58 14.27 20.58
C PHE A 80 -13.34 14.40 22.09
N CYS A 81 -13.58 13.33 22.85
CA CYS A 81 -13.27 13.32 24.29
C CYS A 81 -11.78 13.52 24.57
N TYR A 82 -10.90 12.87 23.80
CA TYR A 82 -9.46 13.13 23.86
C TYR A 82 -9.15 14.60 23.55
N TRP A 83 -9.74 15.19 22.50
CA TRP A 83 -9.48 16.56 22.11
C TRP A 83 -9.87 17.56 23.22
N LEU A 84 -11.06 17.39 23.82
CA LEU A 84 -11.48 18.18 24.97
C LEU A 84 -10.49 18.05 26.12
N HIS A 85 -10.10 16.82 26.46
CA HIS A 85 -9.19 16.58 27.56
C HIS A 85 -7.81 17.19 27.31
N ASN A 86 -7.21 16.92 26.15
CA ASN A 86 -5.81 17.21 25.91
C ASN A 86 -5.54 18.61 25.35
N LYS A 87 -6.41 19.12 24.48
CA LYS A 87 -6.22 20.40 23.78
C LYS A 87 -6.96 21.55 24.46
N ILE A 88 -8.17 21.31 24.94
CA ILE A 88 -9.04 22.36 25.52
C ILE A 88 -8.78 22.55 27.01
N LEU A 89 -8.96 21.49 27.82
CA LEU A 89 -8.97 21.60 29.28
C LEU A 89 -7.59 21.75 29.94
N LYS A 90 -6.49 21.67 29.19
CA LYS A 90 -5.08 21.98 29.57
C LYS A 90 -4.69 21.79 31.07
N SER A 91 -5.04 22.71 31.97
CA SER A 91 -4.70 22.67 33.40
C SER A 91 -5.80 22.06 34.31
N GLN A 92 -7.06 22.00 33.87
CA GLN A 92 -8.22 21.46 34.59
C GLN A 92 -8.67 20.09 34.04
N LYS A 93 -7.73 19.30 33.51
CA LYS A 93 -7.93 17.99 32.85
C LYS A 93 -8.35 16.86 33.79
N SER A 94 -9.36 17.07 34.63
CA SER A 94 -10.01 15.93 35.28
C SER A 94 -10.91 15.23 34.24
N VAL A 95 -11.04 13.91 34.38
CA VAL A 95 -11.95 13.15 33.52
C VAL A 95 -13.39 13.61 33.72
N ASP A 96 -13.77 13.91 34.97
CA ASP A 96 -15.10 14.42 35.30
C ASP A 96 -15.40 15.75 34.62
N ASN A 97 -14.45 16.70 34.65
CA ASN A 97 -14.59 17.99 33.96
C ASN A 97 -14.73 17.79 32.44
N THR A 98 -13.95 16.87 31.89
CA THR A 98 -14.00 16.51 30.46
C THR A 98 -15.37 15.97 30.08
N LEU A 99 -15.89 15.02 30.84
CA LEU A 99 -17.19 14.41 30.60
C LEU A 99 -18.34 15.39 30.81
N ASN A 100 -18.23 16.28 31.81
CA ASN A 100 -19.22 17.31 32.05
C ASN A 100 -19.26 18.35 30.93
N LEU A 101 -18.10 18.80 30.45
CA LEU A 101 -18.02 19.67 29.29
C LEU A 101 -18.57 18.98 28.02
N TYR A 102 -18.19 17.73 27.78
CA TYR A 102 -18.72 16.95 26.66
C TYR A 102 -20.26 16.88 26.73
N LYS A 103 -20.84 16.55 27.89
CA LYS A 103 -22.31 16.54 28.05
C LYS A 103 -22.97 17.87 27.72
N GLN A 104 -22.37 19.00 28.13
CA GLN A 104 -22.89 20.33 27.79
C GLN A 104 -22.86 20.58 26.28
N LEU A 105 -21.78 20.18 25.60
CA LEU A 105 -21.64 20.34 24.16
C LEU A 105 -22.61 19.43 23.38
N LEU A 106 -22.86 18.21 23.88
CA LEU A 106 -23.91 17.35 23.34
C LEU A 106 -25.31 17.93 23.52
N GLN A 107 -25.56 18.61 24.65
CA GLN A 107 -26.83 19.29 24.85
C GLN A 107 -27.01 20.38 23.80
N LYS A 108 -25.98 21.18 23.56
CA LYS A 108 -26.00 22.20 22.49
C LYS A 108 -26.21 21.59 21.11
N TYR A 109 -25.59 20.46 20.82
CA TYR A 109 -25.87 19.73 19.58
C TYR A 109 -27.32 19.26 19.48
N ARG A 110 -27.93 18.78 20.57
CA ARG A 110 -29.34 18.39 20.59
C ARG A 110 -30.27 19.59 20.37
N ASP A 111 -29.94 20.73 20.96
CA ASP A 111 -30.70 21.97 20.79
C ASP A 111 -30.67 22.41 19.31
N TYR A 112 -29.54 22.19 18.63
CA TYR A 112 -29.37 22.44 17.18
C TYR A 112 -30.01 21.35 16.29
N GLU A 113 -29.92 20.09 16.69
CA GLU A 113 -30.36 18.92 15.92
C GLU A 113 -31.13 17.94 16.81
N GLU A 114 -32.45 18.09 16.82
CA GLU A 114 -33.34 17.33 17.72
C GLU A 114 -33.42 15.82 17.38
N THR A 115 -33.09 15.43 16.13
CA THR A 115 -33.39 14.08 15.63
C THR A 115 -32.34 13.02 15.97
N TYR A 116 -31.10 13.41 16.31
CA TYR A 116 -29.98 12.49 16.47
C TYR A 116 -29.28 12.67 17.82
N VAL A 117 -29.04 11.56 18.52
CA VAL A 117 -28.52 11.57 19.89
C VAL A 117 -27.25 10.71 19.99
N PHE A 118 -26.12 11.35 20.32
CA PHE A 118 -24.82 10.67 20.52
C PHE A 118 -24.65 10.03 21.92
N GLN A 119 -25.65 10.11 22.80
CA GLN A 119 -25.54 9.71 24.21
C GLN A 119 -25.03 8.27 24.40
N GLU A 120 -25.47 7.34 23.54
CA GLU A 120 -25.10 5.92 23.59
C GLU A 120 -23.57 5.68 23.47
N TYR A 121 -22.84 6.59 22.82
CA TYR A 121 -21.39 6.49 22.63
C TYR A 121 -20.60 6.98 23.87
N ILE A 122 -21.26 7.67 24.81
CA ILE A 122 -20.62 8.26 25.99
C ILE A 122 -20.88 7.44 27.26
N GLU A 123 -22.01 6.76 27.37
CA GLU A 123 -22.38 6.02 28.60
C GLU A 123 -21.37 4.92 29.00
N HIS A 124 -20.53 4.50 28.06
CA HIS A 124 -19.48 3.50 28.30
C HIS A 124 -18.09 4.10 28.46
N PHE A 125 -17.95 5.43 28.49
CA PHE A 125 -16.67 6.08 28.62
C PHE A 125 -16.19 6.03 30.07
N SER A 126 -15.06 5.36 30.32
CA SER A 126 -14.46 5.25 31.66
C SER A 126 -13.11 5.98 31.74
N ASN A 127 -12.67 6.28 32.97
CA ASN A 127 -11.34 6.85 33.23
C ASN A 127 -10.22 6.02 32.58
N ASP A 128 -10.29 4.70 32.69
CA ASP A 128 -9.31 3.79 32.09
C ASP A 128 -9.33 3.85 30.56
N MET A 129 -10.52 3.99 29.95
CA MET A 129 -10.61 4.16 28.50
C MET A 129 -9.96 5.46 28.05
N LEU A 130 -10.19 6.57 28.76
CA LEU A 130 -9.58 7.85 28.44
C LEU A 130 -8.06 7.80 28.60
N ALA A 131 -7.56 7.24 29.71
CA ALA A 131 -6.14 7.11 29.96
C ALA A 131 -5.44 6.26 28.89
N ASN A 132 -6.06 5.16 28.47
CA ASN A 132 -5.56 4.31 27.39
C ASN A 132 -5.62 5.02 26.04
N LEU A 133 -6.69 5.78 25.77
CA LEU A 133 -6.85 6.55 24.54
C LEU A 133 -5.78 7.65 24.43
N ILE A 134 -5.53 8.39 25.52
CA ILE A 134 -4.49 9.42 25.58
C ILE A 134 -3.13 8.80 25.27
N LYS A 135 -2.75 7.72 25.98
CA LYS A 135 -1.47 7.03 25.74
C LYS A 135 -1.34 6.56 24.28
N LEU A 136 -2.41 6.01 23.72
CA LEU A 136 -2.42 5.51 22.35
C LEU A 136 -2.25 6.64 21.32
N ILE A 137 -2.93 7.76 21.53
CA ILE A 137 -2.83 8.93 20.65
C ILE A 137 -1.48 9.63 20.82
N GLU A 138 -0.96 9.77 22.03
CA GLU A 138 0.37 10.32 22.28
C GLU A 138 1.45 9.47 21.59
N LEU A 139 1.34 8.14 21.67
CA LEU A 139 2.17 7.24 20.88
C LEU A 139 2.00 7.51 19.38
N TYR A 140 0.77 7.65 18.88
CA TYR A 140 0.53 7.93 17.48
C TYR A 140 1.06 9.29 17.01
N GLU A 141 1.05 10.34 17.84
CA GLU A 141 1.62 11.65 17.50
C GLU A 141 3.16 11.65 17.56
N VAL A 142 3.76 10.77 18.38
CA VAL A 142 5.20 10.66 18.59
C VAL A 142 5.88 9.69 17.62
N VAL A 143 5.28 8.53 17.35
CA VAL A 143 5.82 7.48 16.46
C VAL A 143 6.19 7.98 15.05
N PRO A 144 5.37 8.76 14.32
CA PRO A 144 5.74 9.29 13.01
C PRO A 144 6.81 10.40 13.07
N LYS A 145 7.15 10.92 14.26
CA LYS A 145 8.32 11.80 14.45
C LYS A 145 9.61 10.99 14.61
N ILE A 146 9.53 9.75 15.07
CA ILE A 146 10.67 8.87 15.33
C ILE A 146 10.96 7.97 14.13
N LEU A 147 9.92 7.55 13.41
CA LEU A 147 10.02 6.70 12.22
C LEU A 147 9.61 7.51 10.98
N PRO A 148 10.29 7.35 9.84
CA PRO A 148 9.80 7.92 8.60
C PRO A 148 8.35 7.44 8.38
N PRO A 149 7.43 8.32 7.93
CA PRO A 149 6.03 7.95 7.74
C PRO A 149 5.96 6.70 6.89
N ILE A 150 5.16 5.71 7.33
CA ILE A 150 4.86 4.52 6.54
C ILE A 150 4.12 5.02 5.30
N LYS A 151 4.86 5.32 4.23
CA LYS A 151 4.29 5.65 2.93
C LYS A 151 3.48 4.44 2.51
N ARG A 152 2.15 4.56 2.54
CA ARG A 152 1.20 3.60 1.99
C ARG A 152 1.38 3.63 0.46
N TYR A 153 2.38 2.93 -0.04
CA TYR A 153 2.56 2.81 -1.48
C TYR A 153 1.52 1.83 -2.03
N ASN A 154 0.94 2.15 -3.19
CA ASN A 154 0.02 1.25 -3.86
C ASN A 154 0.79 0.02 -4.35
N LEU A 155 0.43 -1.16 -3.84
CA LEU A 155 1.07 -2.43 -4.19
C LEU A 155 0.86 -2.82 -5.67
N ALA A 156 -0.27 -2.43 -6.25
CA ALA A 156 -0.63 -2.75 -7.64
C ALA A 156 0.42 -2.27 -8.68
N PRO A 157 0.81 -0.98 -8.72
CA PRO A 157 1.84 -0.52 -9.66
C PRO A 157 3.20 -1.17 -9.38
N ILE A 158 3.58 -1.40 -8.12
CA ILE A 158 4.88 -1.99 -7.76
C ILE A 158 5.00 -3.44 -8.22
N VAL A 159 3.94 -4.23 -8.12
CA VAL A 159 3.90 -5.60 -8.65
C VAL A 159 3.85 -5.60 -10.18
N SER A 160 3.27 -4.57 -10.80
CA SER A 160 3.18 -4.48 -12.26
C SER A 160 4.50 -4.11 -12.95
N ILE A 161 5.37 -3.31 -12.30
CA ILE A 161 6.61 -2.80 -12.89
C ILE A 161 7.55 -3.93 -13.35
N PRO A 162 7.87 -4.97 -12.53
CA PRO A 162 8.71 -6.08 -12.97
C PRO A 162 8.11 -6.83 -14.16
N PHE A 163 6.79 -7.04 -14.18
CA PHE A 163 6.11 -7.75 -15.25
C PHE A 163 6.22 -6.99 -16.58
N VAL A 164 5.98 -5.68 -16.56
CA VAL A 164 6.11 -4.82 -17.75
C VAL A 164 7.55 -4.80 -18.25
N LEU A 165 8.54 -4.64 -17.37
CA LEU A 165 9.96 -4.67 -17.76
C LEU A 165 10.34 -6.00 -18.42
N THR A 166 9.86 -7.12 -17.86
CA THR A 166 10.14 -8.46 -18.40
C THR A 166 9.53 -8.65 -19.80
N LEU A 167 8.31 -8.16 -20.02
CA LEU A 167 7.65 -8.19 -21.33
C LEU A 167 8.37 -7.31 -22.37
N VAL A 168 8.80 -6.10 -21.98
CA VAL A 168 9.53 -5.19 -22.88
C VAL A 168 10.85 -5.81 -23.32
N VAL A 169 11.63 -6.36 -22.39
CA VAL A 169 12.90 -7.04 -22.70
C VAL A 169 12.66 -8.22 -23.66
N SER A 170 11.64 -9.03 -23.39
CA SER A 170 11.28 -10.17 -24.24
C SER A 170 10.91 -9.72 -25.66
N PHE A 171 10.17 -8.63 -25.79
CA PHE A 171 9.78 -8.05 -27.08
C PHE A 171 10.99 -7.50 -27.86
N VAL A 172 11.91 -6.82 -27.18
CA VAL A 172 13.17 -6.36 -27.78
C VAL A 172 13.98 -7.55 -28.28
N PHE A 173 14.13 -8.62 -27.50
CA PHE A 173 14.80 -9.83 -27.97
C PHE A 173 14.12 -10.48 -29.17
N PHE A 174 12.78 -10.49 -29.22
CA PHE A 174 12.03 -11.01 -30.37
C PHE A 174 12.28 -10.17 -31.64
N ILE A 175 12.27 -8.84 -31.51
CA ILE A 175 12.62 -7.93 -32.60
C ILE A 175 14.07 -8.15 -33.02
N LEU A 176 15.02 -8.15 -32.09
CA LEU A 176 16.43 -8.41 -32.41
C LEU A 176 16.60 -9.78 -33.06
N TYR A 177 15.93 -10.82 -32.58
CA TYR A 177 15.96 -12.14 -33.22
C TYR A 177 15.46 -12.10 -34.67
N LYS A 178 14.38 -11.36 -34.93
CA LYS A 178 13.77 -11.24 -36.27
C LYS A 178 14.52 -10.30 -37.22
N PHE A 179 15.12 -9.23 -36.70
CA PHE A 179 15.71 -8.13 -37.49
C PHE A 179 17.24 -8.10 -37.47
N THR A 180 17.89 -8.73 -36.50
CA THR A 180 19.35 -8.92 -36.57
C THR A 180 19.62 -9.83 -37.75
N THR A 181 20.38 -9.31 -38.72
CA THR A 181 20.83 -9.89 -40.01
C THR A 181 21.57 -11.24 -39.92
N VAL A 182 21.48 -11.92 -38.78
CA VAL A 182 21.97 -13.27 -38.53
C VAL A 182 21.22 -14.29 -39.39
N GLY A 183 19.93 -14.11 -39.68
CA GLY A 183 19.19 -15.00 -40.59
C GLY A 183 19.79 -15.10 -42.01
N LEU A 184 20.31 -13.99 -42.55
CA LEU A 184 20.97 -13.95 -43.85
C LEU A 184 22.42 -14.47 -43.79
N ARG A 185 23.15 -14.21 -42.70
CA ARG A 185 24.51 -14.75 -42.50
C ARG A 185 24.54 -16.25 -42.21
N ILE A 186 23.55 -16.79 -41.49
CA ILE A 186 23.42 -18.23 -41.27
C ILE A 186 23.14 -18.94 -42.59
N ARG A 187 22.28 -18.37 -43.45
CA ARG A 187 21.99 -18.94 -44.78
C ARG A 187 23.22 -18.94 -45.69
N SER A 188 24.07 -17.92 -45.63
CA SER A 188 25.33 -17.91 -46.40
C SER A 188 26.31 -18.96 -45.87
N ILE A 189 26.46 -19.09 -44.54
CA ILE A 189 27.35 -20.10 -43.93
C ILE A 189 26.89 -21.53 -44.26
N LEU A 190 25.58 -21.79 -44.24
CA LEU A 190 25.01 -23.09 -44.63
C LEU A 190 25.21 -23.40 -46.12
N LYS A 191 25.12 -22.40 -47.00
CA LYS A 191 25.44 -22.59 -48.43
C LYS A 191 26.92 -22.93 -48.66
N THR A 192 27.84 -22.28 -47.94
CA THR A 192 29.28 -22.55 -48.07
C THR A 192 29.66 -23.94 -47.56
N LYS A 193 29.05 -24.43 -46.46
CA LYS A 193 29.30 -25.81 -45.98
C LYS A 193 28.76 -26.89 -46.94
N LYS A 194 27.69 -26.60 -47.68
CA LYS A 194 27.11 -27.53 -48.65
C LYS A 194 28.00 -27.76 -49.87
N SER A 195 28.71 -26.73 -50.36
CA SER A 195 29.64 -26.94 -51.49
C SER A 195 30.86 -27.76 -51.07
N ILE A 196 31.44 -27.48 -49.89
CA ILE A 196 32.59 -28.23 -49.36
C ILE A 196 32.26 -29.73 -49.19
N TYR A 197 31.06 -30.07 -48.73
CA TYR A 197 30.65 -31.48 -48.60
C TYR A 197 30.53 -32.18 -49.96
N ASN A 198 30.00 -31.49 -50.98
CA ASN A 198 29.88 -32.04 -52.33
C ASN A 198 31.26 -32.24 -52.99
N ASP A 199 32.21 -31.33 -52.75
CA ASP A 199 33.58 -31.43 -53.26
C ASP A 199 34.32 -32.63 -52.62
N ILE A 200 34.16 -32.84 -51.31
CA ILE A 200 34.74 -33.98 -50.59
C ILE A 200 34.10 -35.31 -51.03
N ASP A 201 32.79 -35.35 -51.23
CA ASP A 201 32.08 -36.56 -51.69
C ASP A 201 32.52 -36.95 -53.12
N GLN A 202 32.69 -35.98 -54.01
CA GLN A 202 33.20 -36.22 -55.36
C GLN A 202 34.65 -36.76 -55.34
N GLU A 203 35.53 -36.17 -54.53
CA GLU A 203 36.93 -36.62 -54.39
C GLU A 203 37.03 -38.03 -53.78
N THR A 204 36.17 -38.33 -52.80
CA THR A 204 36.10 -39.65 -52.16
C THR A 204 35.63 -40.73 -53.13
N ASN A 205 34.62 -40.42 -53.97
CA ASN A 205 34.10 -41.35 -54.98
C ASN A 205 35.12 -41.63 -56.09
N GLU A 206 35.95 -40.67 -56.50
CA GLU A 206 37.04 -40.91 -57.46
C GLU A 206 38.16 -41.78 -56.88
N LEU A 207 38.56 -41.55 -55.63
CA LEU A 207 39.57 -42.38 -54.95
C LEU A 207 39.10 -43.83 -54.76
N MET A 208 37.81 -44.03 -54.49
CA MET A 208 37.23 -45.37 -54.36
C MET A 208 37.25 -46.14 -55.68
N TYR A 209 37.01 -45.47 -56.81
CA TYR A 209 37.10 -46.05 -58.15
C TYR A 209 38.54 -46.46 -58.51
N ILE A 210 39.53 -45.64 -58.16
CA ILE A 210 40.95 -45.93 -58.41
C ILE A 210 41.46 -47.10 -57.54
N SER A 211 41.06 -47.13 -56.26
CA SER A 211 41.38 -48.21 -55.31
C SER A 211 40.83 -49.58 -55.76
N GLY A 212 39.57 -49.62 -56.23
CA GLY A 212 38.95 -50.83 -56.76
C GLY A 212 39.68 -51.39 -57.99
N LYS A 213 40.30 -50.53 -58.81
CA LYS A 213 41.05 -50.93 -60.00
C LYS A 213 42.43 -51.52 -59.67
N TYR A 214 43.07 -51.08 -58.59
CA TYR A 214 44.39 -51.58 -58.16
C TYR A 214 44.34 -52.98 -57.54
N ASN A 215 43.21 -53.35 -56.91
CA ASN A 215 43.07 -54.61 -56.18
C ASN A 215 42.87 -55.86 -57.09
N VAL A 216 42.59 -55.67 -58.38
CA VAL A 216 42.40 -56.78 -59.34
C VAL A 216 43.75 -57.35 -59.83
N ASN A 217 44.85 -56.60 -59.70
CA ASN A 217 46.15 -56.99 -60.27
C ASN A 217 47.18 -57.58 -59.29
N SER A 218 46.91 -57.72 -57.98
CA SER A 218 47.92 -58.16 -57.00
C SER A 218 47.78 -59.58 -56.47
N LYS A 219 46.91 -60.42 -57.07
CA LYS A 219 46.71 -61.80 -56.62
C LYS A 219 47.61 -62.74 -57.42
N ASN A 220 48.88 -62.85 -57.01
CA ASN A 220 49.72 -64.07 -57.09
C ASN A 220 51.17 -63.73 -56.68
N ASN A 221 51.56 -64.18 -55.48
CA ASN A 221 52.82 -64.89 -55.17
C ASN A 221 52.97 -64.97 -53.64
N GLU A 222 52.59 -66.13 -53.11
CA GLU A 222 52.74 -66.51 -51.71
C GLU A 222 54.09 -67.25 -51.56
N TYR A 223 55.03 -66.68 -50.81
CA TYR A 223 56.22 -67.42 -50.35
C TYR A 223 56.18 -67.50 -48.83
N SER A 224 56.19 -68.72 -48.31
CA SER A 224 56.21 -69.04 -46.89
C SER A 224 57.65 -69.15 -46.38
N LEU A 225 57.95 -68.53 -45.24
CA LEU A 225 59.18 -68.76 -44.47
C LEU A 225 58.79 -69.16 -43.05
N SER A 226 58.95 -70.43 -42.74
CA SER A 226 58.83 -71.01 -41.39
C SER A 226 60.19 -70.97 -40.69
N TYR A 227 60.27 -70.36 -39.51
CA TYR A 227 61.46 -70.42 -38.65
C TYR A 227 61.35 -71.63 -37.69
N GLN A 228 62.43 -72.42 -37.61
CA GLN A 228 62.62 -73.44 -36.56
C GLN A 228 63.31 -72.81 -35.35
N SER A 229 62.76 -73.10 -34.17
CA SER A 229 63.27 -72.74 -32.85
C SER A 229 64.43 -73.64 -32.42
N VAL A 230 65.46 -73.04 -31.83
CA VAL A 230 66.33 -73.65 -30.80
C VAL A 230 66.45 -72.67 -29.65
#